data_AF-A0A2D4HEZ0-F1
#
_entry.id   AF-A0A2D4HEZ0-F1
#
_cell.length_a   1.000
_cell.length_b   1.000
_cell.length_c   1.000
_cell.angle_alpha   90.00
_cell.angle_beta   90.00
_cell.angle_gamma   90.00
#
_symmetry.space_group_name_H-M   'P 1'
#
loop_
_entity.id
_entity.type
_entity.pdbx_description
1 polymer ?
#
loop_
_entity_poly.entity_id
_entity_poly.type
_entity_poly.pdbx_seq_one_letter_code
_entity_poly.pdbx_strand_id
1 'polypeptide(L)'
;EAEALCAMATLKNSNNSPSPVTLYVPNIPDGSVRIIDQSSSTEIASFPIYKVLFCVRGQNGTSEYDCFAFTESYSGTEEFQIHVFSCEIKETVSRILYSFSTAFKRSSKQASDNVKDTIVSSPDSDIFMFTVSLEVKEDDGKGNFSPVPKDREKFYFKVKQGLEKKIVITIKQISNKELAIERCFGMLLSPGRNVKNSDMHLLDMESMGKTPDGNAYVISGLWNPNI
;
A
#
# COMPACT_ATOMS: atom_id res chain seq x y z
N GLU A 1 -12.40 -3.08 -14.45
CA GLU A 1 -12.63 -4.24 -15.35
C GLU A 1 -13.15 -3.82 -16.73
N ALA A 2 -14.30 -3.14 -16.83
CA ALA A 2 -14.88 -2.72 -18.10
C ALA A 2 -13.92 -1.91 -19.00
N GLU A 3 -13.17 -0.96 -18.41
CA GLU A 3 -12.17 -0.16 -19.13
C GLU A 3 -11.04 -1.01 -19.70
N ALA A 4 -10.58 -2.04 -18.98
CA ALA A 4 -9.53 -2.93 -19.46
C ALA A 4 -10.00 -3.80 -20.63
N LEU A 5 -11.25 -4.29 -20.58
CA LEU A 5 -11.86 -5.01 -21.70
C LEU A 5 -12.04 -4.09 -22.93
N CYS A 6 -12.47 -2.85 -22.71
CA CYS A 6 -12.59 -1.84 -23.76
C CYS A 6 -11.22 -1.54 -24.41
N ALA A 7 -10.17 -1.39 -23.60
CA ALA A 7 -8.81 -1.18 -24.07
C ALA A 7 -8.29 -2.36 -24.90
N MET A 8 -8.54 -3.60 -24.46
CA MET A 8 -8.19 -4.80 -25.24
C MET A 8 -8.86 -4.80 -26.61
N ALA A 9 -10.18 -4.61 -26.65
CA ALA A 9 -10.93 -4.60 -27.90
C ALA A 9 -10.46 -3.47 -28.84
N THR A 10 -10.19 -2.29 -28.30
CA THR A 10 -9.71 -1.14 -29.08
C THR A 10 -8.33 -1.40 -29.69
N LEU A 11 -7.38 -1.92 -28.90
CA LEU A 11 -6.03 -2.21 -29.37
C LEU A 11 -6.00 -3.38 -30.35
N LYS A 12 -6.84 -4.40 -30.16
CA LYS A 12 -6.94 -5.53 -31.10
C LYS A 12 -7.47 -5.11 -32.47
N ASN A 13 -8.35 -4.12 -32.51
CA ASN A 13 -8.89 -3.53 -33.74
C ASN A 13 -8.01 -2.42 -34.33
N SER A 14 -6.94 -2.02 -33.64
CA SER A 14 -6.03 -0.99 -34.14
C SER A 14 -5.08 -1.58 -35.19
N ASN A 15 -4.71 -0.78 -36.20
CA ASN A 15 -3.73 -1.18 -37.22
C ASN A 15 -2.27 -1.22 -36.71
N ASN A 16 -2.05 -1.13 -35.39
CA ASN A 16 -0.72 -1.15 -34.81
C ASN A 16 -0.21 -2.60 -34.74
N SER A 17 0.96 -2.85 -35.31
CA SER A 17 1.65 -4.12 -35.11
C SER A 17 2.13 -4.23 -33.66
N PRO A 18 1.74 -5.27 -32.90
CA PRO A 18 2.23 -5.45 -31.54
C PRO A 18 3.74 -5.74 -31.53
N SER A 19 4.46 -5.15 -30.58
CA SER A 19 5.87 -5.44 -30.36
C SER A 19 6.03 -6.76 -29.57
N PRO A 20 6.82 -7.73 -30.05
CA PRO A 20 7.08 -8.97 -29.32
C PRO A 20 7.84 -8.72 -28.01
N VAL A 21 7.26 -9.16 -26.89
CA VAL A 21 7.85 -8.97 -25.55
C VAL A 21 7.90 -10.27 -24.76
N THR A 22 8.84 -10.36 -23.83
CA THR A 22 8.84 -11.37 -22.78
C THR A 22 8.38 -10.73 -21.48
N LEU A 23 7.33 -11.28 -20.88
CA LEU A 23 6.79 -10.82 -19.61
C LEU A 23 7.29 -11.72 -18.47
N TYR A 24 7.92 -11.11 -17.46
CA TYR A 24 8.28 -11.77 -16.22
C TYR A 24 7.35 -11.30 -15.11
N VAL A 25 6.60 -12.23 -14.52
CA VAL A 25 5.82 -11.98 -13.30
C VAL A 25 6.64 -12.44 -12.10
N PRO A 26 6.87 -11.59 -11.09
CA PRO A 26 7.72 -11.93 -9.96
C PRO A 26 7.07 -13.02 -9.11
N ASN A 27 7.91 -13.86 -8.50
CA ASN A 27 7.49 -14.87 -7.53
C ASN A 27 7.75 -14.44 -6.06
N ILE A 28 8.30 -13.25 -5.86
CA ILE A 28 8.60 -12.64 -4.56
C ILE A 28 7.78 -11.36 -4.35
N PRO A 29 7.45 -11.01 -3.08
CA PRO A 29 6.65 -9.82 -2.74
C PRO A 29 7.22 -8.48 -3.20
N ASP A 30 8.55 -8.34 -3.18
CA ASP A 30 9.25 -7.10 -3.55
C ASP A 30 9.74 -7.12 -5.01
N GLY A 31 9.25 -8.06 -5.80
CA GLY A 31 9.61 -8.17 -7.21
C GLY A 31 8.81 -7.22 -8.10
N SER A 32 9.32 -7.02 -9.31
CA SER A 32 8.66 -6.24 -10.35
C SER A 32 8.19 -7.14 -11.49
N VAL A 33 7.05 -6.78 -12.07
CA VAL A 33 6.62 -7.24 -13.39
C VAL A 33 7.53 -6.58 -14.41
N ARG A 34 8.32 -7.38 -15.13
CA ARG A 34 9.30 -6.86 -16.10
C ARG A 34 8.89 -7.20 -17.51
N ILE A 35 9.04 -6.23 -18.39
CA ILE A 35 8.76 -6.38 -19.82
C ILE A 35 10.10 -6.24 -20.54
N ILE A 36 10.51 -7.29 -21.23
CA ILE A 36 11.74 -7.34 -22.01
C ILE A 36 11.36 -7.33 -23.49
N ASP A 37 11.92 -6.41 -24.27
CA ASP A 37 11.78 -6.46 -25.73
C ASP A 37 12.54 -7.68 -26.27
N GLN A 38 11.87 -8.51 -27.07
CA GLN A 38 12.49 -9.76 -27.56
C GLN A 38 13.59 -9.50 -28.60
N SER A 39 13.54 -8.38 -29.33
CA SER A 39 14.49 -8.11 -30.40
C SER A 39 15.84 -7.64 -29.86
N SER A 40 15.82 -6.79 -28.83
CA SER A 40 17.02 -6.21 -28.21
C SER A 40 17.44 -6.93 -26.93
N SER A 41 16.58 -7.77 -26.35
CA SER A 41 16.75 -8.33 -25.00
C SER A 41 16.91 -7.27 -23.91
N THR A 42 16.38 -6.06 -24.13
CA THR A 42 16.44 -4.97 -23.15
C THR A 42 15.15 -4.88 -22.35
N GLU A 43 15.28 -4.58 -21.05
CA GLU A 43 14.13 -4.23 -20.22
C GLU A 43 13.55 -2.88 -20.65
N ILE A 44 12.29 -2.90 -21.11
CA ILE A 44 11.60 -1.70 -21.60
C ILE A 44 10.62 -1.14 -20.56
N ALA A 45 10.22 -1.94 -19.57
CA ALA A 45 9.41 -1.47 -18.46
C ALA A 45 9.53 -2.42 -17.24
N SER A 46 9.33 -1.85 -16.05
CA SER A 46 9.45 -2.53 -14.76
C SER A 46 8.45 -1.95 -13.78
N PHE A 47 7.47 -2.76 -13.36
CA PHE A 47 6.39 -2.32 -12.48
C PHE A 47 6.45 -3.09 -11.17
N PRO A 48 6.69 -2.44 -10.02
CA PRO A 48 6.64 -3.12 -8.73
C PRO A 48 5.28 -3.80 -8.54
N ILE A 49 5.28 -5.07 -8.11
CA ILE A 49 4.04 -5.86 -8.06
C ILE A 49 2.95 -5.22 -7.18
N TYR A 50 3.34 -4.46 -6.16
CA TYR A 50 2.41 -3.75 -5.27
C TYR A 50 1.70 -2.56 -5.94
N LYS A 51 2.22 -2.03 -7.07
CA LYS A 51 1.54 -0.98 -7.85
C LYS A 51 0.49 -1.56 -8.81
N VAL A 52 0.53 -2.86 -9.08
CA VAL A 52 -0.46 -3.54 -9.91
C VAL A 52 -1.71 -3.82 -9.07
N LEU A 53 -2.83 -3.21 -9.47
CA LEU A 53 -4.07 -3.20 -8.71
C LEU A 53 -4.91 -4.46 -8.98
N PHE A 54 -5.07 -4.80 -10.25
CA PHE A 54 -5.79 -5.99 -10.68
C PHE A 54 -5.42 -6.36 -12.11
N CYS A 55 -5.71 -7.60 -12.48
CA CYS A 55 -5.52 -8.13 -13.82
C CYS A 55 -6.86 -8.62 -14.38
N VAL A 56 -7.06 -8.43 -15.68
CA VAL A 56 -8.26 -8.82 -16.42
C VAL A 56 -7.84 -9.68 -17.61
N ARG A 57 -8.60 -10.75 -17.89
CA ARG A 57 -8.47 -11.53 -19.14
C ARG A 57 -9.54 -11.09 -20.12
N GLY A 58 -9.24 -11.22 -21.41
CA GLY A 58 -10.26 -11.16 -22.43
C GLY A 58 -11.32 -12.25 -22.26
N GLN A 59 -12.49 -11.98 -22.84
CA GLN A 59 -13.65 -12.85 -22.70
C GLN A 59 -13.55 -14.07 -23.64
N ASN A 60 -14.13 -15.18 -23.22
CA ASN A 60 -14.19 -16.36 -24.08
C ASN A 60 -15.13 -16.08 -25.26
N GLY A 61 -14.71 -16.45 -26.48
CA GLY A 61 -15.52 -16.30 -27.69
C GLY A 61 -15.47 -14.91 -28.32
N THR A 62 -14.69 -13.99 -27.78
CA THR A 62 -14.42 -12.67 -28.39
C THR A 62 -13.06 -12.65 -29.09
N SER A 63 -12.72 -11.59 -29.81
CA SER A 63 -11.43 -11.44 -30.53
C SER A 63 -10.20 -11.33 -29.63
N GLU A 64 -10.42 -10.94 -28.38
CA GLU A 64 -9.41 -10.66 -27.37
C GLU A 64 -9.27 -11.79 -26.35
N TYR A 65 -9.83 -12.98 -26.62
CA TYR A 65 -9.73 -14.15 -25.75
C TYR A 65 -8.29 -14.60 -25.45
N ASP A 66 -7.34 -14.22 -26.30
CA ASP A 66 -5.90 -14.45 -26.17
C ASP A 66 -5.18 -13.30 -25.45
N CYS A 67 -5.91 -12.29 -24.99
CA CYS A 67 -5.37 -11.13 -24.31
C CYS A 67 -5.55 -11.17 -22.79
N PHE A 68 -4.68 -10.44 -22.12
CA PHE A 68 -4.87 -10.02 -20.74
C PHE A 68 -4.34 -8.60 -20.56
N ALA A 69 -4.73 -7.97 -19.47
CA ALA A 69 -4.24 -6.66 -19.08
C ALA A 69 -4.05 -6.61 -17.58
N PHE A 70 -3.14 -5.75 -17.15
CA PHE A 70 -3.08 -5.33 -15.76
C PHE A 70 -3.22 -3.81 -15.68
N THR A 71 -3.82 -3.35 -14.59
CA THR A 71 -3.98 -1.93 -14.27
C THR A 71 -3.05 -1.57 -13.13
N GLU A 72 -2.28 -0.49 -13.28
CA GLU A 72 -1.42 0.04 -12.22
C GLU A 72 -1.69 1.52 -11.92
N SER A 73 -1.30 1.95 -10.72
CA SER A 73 -1.29 3.37 -10.33
C SER A 73 -0.05 4.06 -10.92
N TYR A 74 -0.25 5.04 -11.79
CA TYR A 74 0.85 5.69 -12.50
C TYR A 74 1.52 6.75 -11.62
N SER A 75 2.85 6.62 -11.42
CA SER A 75 3.75 7.66 -10.88
C SER A 75 3.28 8.43 -9.62
N GLY A 76 2.43 7.83 -8.78
CA GLY A 76 1.90 8.49 -7.58
C GLY A 76 0.82 9.56 -7.84
N THR A 77 0.29 9.60 -9.07
CA THR A 77 -0.88 10.40 -9.45
C THR A 77 -2.19 9.64 -9.16
N GLU A 78 -3.33 10.33 -9.24
CA GLU A 78 -4.66 9.68 -9.23
C GLU A 78 -5.02 9.01 -10.57
N GLU A 79 -4.06 8.90 -11.51
CA GLU A 79 -4.27 8.30 -12.82
C GLU A 79 -3.89 6.81 -12.84
N PHE A 80 -4.66 6.03 -13.59
CA PHE A 80 -4.45 4.60 -13.78
C PHE A 80 -4.01 4.29 -15.20
N GLN A 81 -3.02 3.42 -15.34
CA GLN A 81 -2.57 2.93 -16.65
C GLN A 81 -2.98 1.48 -16.85
N ILE A 82 -3.43 1.18 -18.07
CA ILE A 82 -3.85 -0.17 -18.49
C ILE A 82 -2.84 -0.68 -19.51
N HIS A 83 -2.16 -1.76 -19.14
CA HIS A 83 -1.17 -2.42 -20.02
C HIS A 83 -1.81 -3.66 -20.63
N VAL A 84 -1.99 -3.66 -21.94
CA VAL A 84 -2.64 -4.75 -22.68
C VAL A 84 -1.59 -5.62 -23.38
N PHE A 85 -1.76 -6.93 -23.27
CA PHE A 85 -0.89 -7.92 -23.89
C PHE A 85 -1.73 -8.96 -24.64
N SER A 86 -1.23 -9.42 -25.77
CA SER A 86 -1.71 -10.61 -26.47
C SER A 86 -0.72 -11.76 -26.30
N CYS A 87 -1.22 -12.95 -25.98
CA CYS A 87 -0.39 -14.15 -25.89
C CYS A 87 -0.42 -14.94 -27.20
N GLU A 88 0.74 -15.36 -27.70
CA GLU A 88 0.83 -16.29 -28.84
C GLU A 88 0.16 -17.64 -28.55
N ILE A 89 0.24 -18.08 -27.29
CA ILE A 89 -0.35 -19.32 -26.79
C ILE A 89 -1.49 -18.96 -25.85
N LYS A 90 -2.74 -19.18 -26.28
CA LYS A 90 -3.96 -18.79 -25.55
C LYS A 90 -4.04 -19.35 -24.12
N GLU A 91 -3.55 -20.57 -23.89
CA GLU A 91 -3.55 -21.22 -22.57
C GLU A 91 -2.66 -20.48 -21.56
N THR A 92 -1.72 -19.67 -22.04
CA THR A 92 -0.77 -18.91 -21.21
C THR A 92 -1.46 -17.79 -20.45
N VAL A 93 -2.54 -17.22 -20.98
CA VAL A 93 -3.32 -16.16 -20.30
C VAL A 93 -3.72 -16.58 -18.89
N SER A 94 -4.25 -17.80 -18.75
CA SER A 94 -4.67 -18.33 -17.45
C SER A 94 -3.48 -18.55 -16.51
N ARG A 95 -2.33 -18.98 -17.04
CA ARG A 95 -1.11 -19.18 -16.26
C ARG A 95 -0.53 -17.86 -15.77
N ILE A 96 -0.56 -16.82 -16.60
CA ILE A 96 -0.12 -15.47 -16.23
C ILE A 96 -0.99 -14.93 -15.11
N LEU A 97 -2.32 -14.99 -15.25
CA LEU A 97 -3.24 -14.54 -14.21
C LEU A 97 -3.07 -15.32 -12.90
N TYR A 98 -2.80 -16.62 -12.99
CA TYR A 98 -2.45 -17.42 -11.81
C TYR A 98 -1.16 -16.91 -11.15
N SER A 99 -0.11 -16.62 -11.92
CA SER A 99 1.14 -16.04 -11.39
C SER A 99 0.88 -14.72 -10.67
N PHE A 100 0.13 -13.79 -11.28
CA PHE A 100 -0.27 -12.53 -10.63
C PHE A 100 -1.06 -12.78 -9.34
N SER A 101 -2.05 -13.68 -9.36
CA SER A 101 -2.81 -14.05 -8.17
C SER A 101 -1.91 -14.58 -7.05
N THR A 102 -0.92 -15.42 -7.38
CA THR A 102 0.04 -15.93 -6.39
C THR A 102 0.97 -14.85 -5.87
N ALA A 103 1.39 -13.91 -6.72
CA ALA A 103 2.24 -12.80 -6.33
C ALA A 103 1.48 -11.86 -5.36
N PHE A 104 0.24 -11.47 -5.69
CA PHE A 104 -0.61 -10.66 -4.80
C PHE A 104 -0.84 -11.30 -3.43
N LYS A 105 -1.12 -12.61 -3.39
CA LYS A 105 -1.30 -13.36 -2.13
C LYS A 105 -0.03 -13.44 -1.28
N ARG A 106 1.16 -13.38 -1.90
CA ARG A 106 2.44 -13.39 -1.19
C ARG A 106 2.76 -11.99 -0.64
N SER A 107 2.53 -10.95 -1.43
CA SER A 107 2.67 -9.56 -0.99
C SER A 107 1.75 -9.23 0.19
N SER A 108 0.52 -9.76 0.21
CA SER A 108 -0.39 -9.56 1.35
C SER A 108 0.02 -10.31 2.62
N LYS A 109 0.79 -11.40 2.52
CA LYS A 109 1.18 -12.26 3.66
C LYS A 109 2.47 -11.82 4.36
N GLN A 110 3.37 -11.11 3.68
CA GLN A 110 4.59 -10.60 4.34
C GLN A 110 4.40 -9.27 5.08
N ALA A 111 3.28 -8.59 4.86
CA ALA A 111 2.90 -7.42 5.66
C ALA A 111 2.78 -7.73 7.16
N SER A 112 2.66 -9.01 7.56
CA SER A 112 2.60 -9.40 8.98
C SER A 112 3.92 -9.88 9.60
N ASP A 113 4.89 -10.44 8.86
CA ASP A 113 5.87 -11.33 9.52
C ASP A 113 7.37 -11.20 9.20
N ASN A 114 7.86 -10.44 8.20
CA ASN A 114 9.31 -10.43 7.92
C ASN A 114 9.87 -9.11 7.38
N VAL A 115 9.87 -8.04 8.20
CA VAL A 115 10.57 -6.78 7.89
C VAL A 115 11.94 -6.72 8.61
N LYS A 116 12.78 -7.74 8.47
CA LYS A 116 14.11 -7.68 9.10
C LYS A 116 15.32 -7.75 8.18
N ASP A 117 15.26 -8.42 7.04
CA ASP A 117 16.46 -8.55 6.22
C ASP A 117 16.10 -8.51 4.74
N THR A 118 16.83 -7.69 3.98
CA THR A 118 16.82 -7.56 2.51
C THR A 118 15.94 -6.45 1.92
N ILE A 119 16.20 -5.20 2.28
CA ILE A 119 15.90 -4.08 1.37
C ILE A 119 17.20 -3.31 1.18
N VAL A 120 17.88 -3.62 0.08
CA VAL A 120 18.94 -2.77 -0.45
C VAL A 120 18.26 -1.47 -0.85
N SER A 121 18.38 -0.46 -0.01
CA SER A 121 17.98 0.91 -0.29
C SER A 121 18.82 1.44 -1.45
N SER A 122 18.37 1.25 -2.69
CA SER A 122 18.82 2.11 -3.77
C SER A 122 18.27 3.53 -3.50
N PRO A 123 19.08 4.60 -3.65
CA PRO A 123 18.64 5.97 -3.43
C PRO A 123 17.47 6.43 -4.31
N ASP A 124 17.21 5.71 -5.41
CA ASP A 124 16.16 6.00 -6.40
C ASP A 124 14.88 5.17 -6.23
N SER A 125 14.77 4.39 -5.15
CA SER A 125 13.51 3.71 -4.84
C SER A 125 12.45 4.73 -4.42
N ASP A 126 11.22 4.63 -4.91
CA ASP A 126 10.07 5.42 -4.43
C ASP A 126 9.41 4.78 -3.19
N ILE A 127 10.02 3.74 -2.61
CA ILE A 127 9.46 3.02 -1.46
C ILE A 127 10.04 3.61 -0.17
N PHE A 128 9.16 4.11 0.69
CA PHE A 128 9.50 4.60 2.02
C PHE A 128 8.88 3.69 3.07
N MET A 129 9.69 3.26 4.02
CA MET A 129 9.21 2.41 5.11
C MET A 129 9.20 3.17 6.42
N PHE A 130 8.13 2.97 7.17
CA PHE A 130 7.94 3.58 8.48
C PHE A 130 7.54 2.52 9.49
N THR A 131 8.08 2.64 10.69
CA THR A 131 7.55 1.99 11.88
C THR A 131 6.69 3.00 12.62
N VAL A 132 5.41 2.67 12.80
CA VAL A 132 4.46 3.50 13.52
C VAL A 132 4.04 2.80 14.80
N SER A 133 4.10 3.49 15.93
CA SER A 133 3.61 2.99 17.21
C SER A 133 2.53 3.89 17.78
N LEU A 134 1.48 3.28 18.31
CA LEU A 134 0.40 3.93 19.03
C LEU A 134 0.50 3.61 20.52
N GLU A 135 0.52 4.65 21.36
CA GLU A 135 0.42 4.57 22.80
C GLU A 135 -0.80 5.34 23.28
N VAL A 136 -1.56 4.74 24.21
CA VAL A 136 -2.69 5.38 24.88
C VAL A 136 -2.32 5.53 26.35
N LYS A 137 -2.49 6.75 26.88
CA LYS A 137 -2.24 7.07 28.29
C LYS A 137 -3.49 7.67 28.92
N GLU A 138 -3.63 7.53 30.23
CA GLU A 138 -4.72 8.09 31.02
C GLU A 138 -4.18 8.97 32.13
N ASP A 139 -4.96 10.00 32.48
CA ASP A 139 -4.69 10.80 33.67
C ASP A 139 -4.63 9.89 34.92
N ASP A 140 -3.51 9.97 35.64
CA ASP A 140 -3.26 9.20 36.85
C ASP A 140 -3.76 9.87 38.13
N GLY A 141 -4.40 11.04 38.01
CA GLY A 141 -4.92 11.85 39.11
C GLY A 141 -3.83 12.61 39.89
N LYS A 142 -2.57 12.56 39.42
CA LYS A 142 -1.42 13.28 39.99
C LYS A 142 -0.90 14.36 39.02
N GLY A 143 -1.70 14.70 38.01
CA GLY A 143 -1.33 15.66 36.96
C GLY A 143 -0.41 15.09 35.88
N ASN A 144 -0.30 13.75 35.78
CA ASN A 144 0.48 13.08 34.75
C ASN A 144 -0.37 12.06 33.98
N PHE A 145 0.14 11.64 32.82
CA PHE A 145 -0.47 10.60 32.00
C PHE A 145 0.34 9.30 32.09
N SER A 146 -0.31 8.22 32.51
CA SER A 146 0.27 6.89 32.63
C SER A 146 -0.20 5.95 31.51
N PRO A 147 0.67 5.10 30.93
CA PRO A 147 0.29 4.16 29.86
C PRO A 147 -0.81 3.19 30.29
N VAL A 148 -1.79 2.97 29.42
CA VAL A 148 -2.87 2.02 29.70
C VAL A 148 -2.44 0.58 29.45
N PRO A 149 -2.96 -0.41 30.20
CA PRO A 149 -2.67 -1.81 29.94
C PRO A 149 -3.12 -2.25 28.55
N LYS A 150 -2.27 -2.99 27.83
CA LYS A 150 -2.56 -3.59 26.52
C LYS A 150 -2.71 -5.10 26.67
N ASP A 151 -3.82 -5.64 26.18
CA ASP A 151 -4.01 -7.09 26.02
C ASP A 151 -3.39 -7.50 24.68
N ARG A 152 -2.27 -8.23 24.73
CA ARG A 152 -1.50 -8.60 23.52
C ARG A 152 -2.15 -9.74 22.73
N GLU A 153 -2.90 -10.61 23.39
CA GLU A 153 -3.58 -11.74 22.73
C GLU A 153 -4.85 -11.27 22.03
N LYS A 154 -5.56 -10.33 22.66
CA LYS A 154 -6.85 -9.85 22.16
C LYS A 154 -6.77 -8.51 21.41
N PHE A 155 -5.58 -7.93 21.29
CA PHE A 155 -5.28 -6.71 20.53
C PHE A 155 -6.14 -5.49 20.91
N TYR A 156 -6.34 -5.23 22.21
CA TYR A 156 -7.04 -4.03 22.68
C TYR A 156 -6.35 -3.33 23.86
N PHE A 157 -6.69 -2.06 24.07
CA PHE A 157 -6.29 -1.26 25.23
C PHE A 157 -7.38 -1.34 26.33
N LYS A 158 -6.97 -1.45 27.59
CA LYS A 158 -7.88 -1.38 28.75
C LYS A 158 -7.91 0.05 29.27
N VAL A 159 -8.90 0.80 28.82
CA VAL A 159 -9.12 2.20 29.22
C VAL A 159 -10.23 2.30 30.27
N LYS A 160 -10.08 3.22 31.21
CA LYS A 160 -11.10 3.57 32.20
C LYS A 160 -12.09 4.56 31.61
N GLN A 161 -13.37 4.37 31.93
CA GLN A 161 -14.41 5.31 31.56
C GLN A 161 -14.22 6.65 32.29
N GLY A 162 -14.56 7.74 31.63
CA GLY A 162 -14.67 9.06 32.26
C GLY A 162 -13.37 9.82 32.49
N LEU A 163 -12.20 9.18 32.32
CA LEU A 163 -10.90 9.88 32.39
C LEU A 163 -10.53 10.51 31.06
N GLU A 164 -9.75 11.58 31.06
CA GLU A 164 -9.10 12.07 29.84
C GLU A 164 -8.00 11.10 29.39
N LYS A 165 -7.81 11.00 28.07
CA LYS A 165 -6.79 10.15 27.45
C LYS A 165 -5.83 11.01 26.65
N LYS A 166 -4.57 10.63 26.66
CA LYS A 166 -3.55 11.16 25.77
C LYS A 166 -3.17 10.08 24.77
N ILE A 167 -3.38 10.36 23.50
CA ILE A 167 -3.02 9.50 22.39
C ILE A 167 -1.66 9.97 21.87
N VAL A 168 -0.71 9.06 21.74
CA VAL A 168 0.63 9.35 21.24
C VAL A 168 0.94 8.44 20.07
N ILE A 169 1.23 9.03 18.91
CA ILE A 169 1.69 8.34 17.72
C ILE A 169 3.15 8.68 17.50
N THR A 170 4.00 7.66 17.38
CA THR A 170 5.41 7.82 17.03
C THR A 170 5.64 7.24 15.64
N ILE A 171 6.20 8.04 14.74
CA ILE A 171 6.49 7.69 13.35
C ILE A 171 8.01 7.70 13.18
N LYS A 172 8.60 6.53 12.94
CA LYS A 172 10.03 6.37 12.68
C LYS A 172 10.24 5.91 11.24
N GLN A 173 10.92 6.70 10.43
CA GLN A 173 11.32 6.25 9.08
C GLN A 173 12.48 5.26 9.19
N ILE A 174 12.39 4.16 8.43
CA ILE A 174 13.33 3.03 8.50
C ILE A 174 14.23 2.96 7.29
N SER A 175 13.76 3.42 6.12
CA SER A 175 14.51 3.34 4.87
C SER A 175 14.35 4.59 4.03
N ASN A 176 15.24 4.71 3.02
CA ASN A 176 15.23 5.76 2.00
C ASN A 176 15.62 7.16 2.54
N LYS A 177 15.64 8.17 1.67
CA LYS A 177 15.91 9.58 2.01
C LYS A 177 14.90 10.09 3.01
N GLU A 178 15.37 10.84 4.01
CA GLU A 178 14.52 11.38 5.08
C GLU A 178 13.37 12.22 4.50
N LEU A 179 12.14 11.91 4.91
CA LEU A 179 10.97 12.72 4.61
C LEU A 179 10.63 13.60 5.82
N ALA A 180 10.56 14.91 5.57
CA ALA A 180 10.14 15.86 6.57
C ALA A 180 8.61 15.87 6.69
N ILE A 181 8.09 15.68 7.91
CA ILE A 181 6.68 15.93 8.20
C ILE A 181 6.56 17.41 8.54
N GLU A 182 6.07 18.21 7.59
CA GLU A 182 5.94 19.66 7.78
C GLU A 182 4.75 20.05 8.66
N ARG A 183 3.63 19.33 8.51
CA ARG A 183 2.38 19.63 9.20
C ARG A 183 1.61 18.35 9.53
N CYS A 184 0.92 18.38 10.65
CA CYS A 184 -0.13 17.42 11.01
C CYS A 184 -1.44 18.19 11.11
N PHE A 185 -2.42 17.87 10.27
CA PHE A 185 -3.71 18.59 10.22
C PHE A 185 -4.66 18.21 11.36
N GLY A 186 -4.43 17.07 12.01
CA GLY A 186 -5.26 16.59 13.09
C GLY A 186 -5.15 15.09 13.31
N MET A 187 -5.58 14.65 14.49
CA MET A 187 -5.77 13.25 14.81
C MET A 187 -7.27 12.96 14.86
N LEU A 188 -7.72 11.97 14.09
CA LEU A 188 -9.13 11.60 14.01
C LEU A 188 -9.37 10.27 14.72
N LEU A 189 -10.41 10.19 15.54
CA LEU A 189 -10.79 8.99 16.29
C LEU A 189 -12.28 8.70 16.12
N SER A 190 -12.64 7.43 15.97
CA SER A 190 -14.03 6.97 16.00
C SER A 190 -14.12 5.59 16.63
N PRO A 191 -15.19 5.30 17.40
CA PRO A 191 -15.48 3.94 17.83
C PRO A 191 -15.98 3.07 16.65
N GLY A 192 -15.74 1.75 16.75
CA GLY A 192 -16.37 0.75 15.88
C GLY A 192 -15.53 0.24 14.71
N ARG A 193 -16.19 -0.49 13.80
CA ARG A 193 -15.65 -1.00 12.54
C ARG A 193 -16.45 -0.39 11.39
N ASN A 194 -15.84 -0.22 10.21
CA ASN A 194 -16.46 0.40 9.03
C ASN A 194 -16.95 1.84 9.29
N VAL A 195 -16.10 2.63 9.96
CA VAL A 195 -16.34 4.04 10.32
C VAL A 195 -16.52 4.89 9.06
N LYS A 196 -17.59 5.69 9.00
CA LYS A 196 -17.75 6.72 7.96
C LYS A 196 -16.93 7.95 8.31
N ASN A 197 -16.50 8.71 7.31
CA ASN A 197 -15.76 9.96 7.54
C ASN A 197 -16.54 10.96 8.44
N SER A 198 -17.87 10.96 8.36
CA SER A 198 -18.75 11.79 9.20
C SER A 198 -18.72 11.43 10.68
N ASP A 199 -18.27 10.22 11.04
CA ASP A 199 -18.31 9.68 12.39
C ASP A 199 -16.96 9.88 13.11
N MET A 200 -15.96 10.41 12.41
CA MET A 200 -14.64 10.69 12.95
C MET A 200 -14.61 12.01 13.72
N HIS A 201 -14.06 11.95 14.93
CA HIS A 201 -13.91 13.10 15.82
C HIS A 201 -12.47 13.59 15.83
N LEU A 202 -12.28 14.89 15.63
CA LEU A 202 -10.98 15.53 15.74
C LEU A 202 -10.59 15.63 17.21
N LEU A 203 -9.42 15.08 17.54
CA LEU A 203 -8.81 15.20 18.85
C LEU A 203 -8.15 16.57 19.03
N ASP A 204 -8.10 17.04 20.27
CA ASP A 204 -7.39 18.27 20.61
C ASP A 204 -5.88 18.03 20.48
N MET A 205 -5.28 18.63 19.45
CA MET A 205 -3.87 18.48 19.15
C MET A 205 -3.03 19.12 20.26
N GLU A 206 -2.17 18.33 20.90
CA GLU A 206 -1.35 18.81 22.02
C GLU A 206 0.05 19.20 21.54
N SER A 207 0.77 18.30 20.88
CA SER A 207 2.12 18.59 20.38
C SER A 207 2.52 17.73 19.19
N MET A 208 3.32 18.30 18.29
CA MET A 208 3.99 17.55 17.22
C MET A 208 5.42 18.02 17.10
N GLY A 209 6.35 17.08 16.99
CA GLY A 209 7.75 17.40 16.82
C GLY A 209 8.62 16.18 16.66
N LYS A 210 9.91 16.40 16.37
CA LYS A 210 10.89 15.33 16.38
C LYS A 210 11.25 14.92 17.81
N THR A 211 11.58 13.65 17.99
CA THR A 211 12.25 13.18 19.20
C THR A 211 13.60 13.90 19.38
N PRO A 212 14.15 13.99 20.61
CA PRO A 212 15.41 14.68 20.86
C PRO A 212 16.60 14.12 20.08
N ASP A 213 16.57 12.83 19.74
CA ASP A 213 17.57 12.15 18.91
C ASP A 213 17.33 12.35 17.39
N GLY A 214 16.27 13.06 17.01
CA GLY A 214 15.91 13.39 15.62
C GLY A 214 15.37 12.22 14.79
N ASN A 215 15.29 11.02 15.37
CA ASN A 215 15.06 9.78 14.62
C ASN A 215 13.58 9.45 14.38
N ALA A 216 12.66 10.14 15.04
CA ALA A 216 11.23 9.91 14.89
C ALA A 216 10.43 11.20 15.07
N TYR A 217 9.21 11.23 14.54
CA TYR A 217 8.22 12.25 14.86
C TYR A 217 7.26 11.71 15.91
N VAL A 218 6.93 12.53 16.90
CA VAL A 218 5.92 12.26 17.92
C VAL A 218 4.78 13.24 17.71
N ILE A 219 3.57 12.71 17.64
CA ILE A 219 2.32 13.44 17.49
C ILE A 219 1.43 13.04 18.67
N SER A 220 1.02 14.00 19.49
CA SER A 220 0.15 13.76 20.64
C SER A 220 -1.13 14.57 20.56
N GLY A 221 -2.24 13.95 20.96
CA GLY A 221 -3.54 14.58 21.05
C GLY A 221 -4.31 14.09 22.28
N LEU A 222 -5.18 14.95 22.80
CA LEU A 222 -6.05 14.66 23.93
C LEU A 222 -7.41 14.15 23.43
N TRP A 223 -7.92 13.14 24.12
CA TRP A 223 -9.22 12.54 23.87
C TRP A 223 -10.02 12.51 25.16
N ASN A 224 -11.10 13.29 25.20
CA ASN A 224 -12.11 13.22 26.23
C ASN A 224 -13.23 12.27 25.78
N PRO A 225 -13.45 11.12 26.44
CA PRO A 225 -14.48 10.16 26.05
C PRO A 225 -15.91 10.60 26.40
N ASN A 226 -16.07 11.72 27.12
CA ASN A 226 -17.37 12.25 27.56
C ASN A 226 -17.91 13.37 26.67
N ILE A 227 -17.11 13.83 25.70
CA ILE A 227 -17.48 14.82 24.68
C ILE A 227 -17.69 14.07 23.38
#